data_AF-A0A3G9FXT3-F1
#
_entry.id   AF-A0A3G9FXT3-F1
#
_cell.length_a   1.000
_cell.length_b   1.000
_cell.length_c   1.000
_cell.angle_alpha   90.00
_cell.angle_beta   90.00
_cell.angle_gamma   90.00
#
_symmetry.space_group_name_H-M   'P 1'
#
loop_
_entity.id
_entity.type
_entity.pdbx_description
1 polymer ?
#
loop_
_entity_poly.entity_id
_entity_poly.type
_entity_poly.pdbx_seq_one_letter_code
_entity_poly.pdbx_strand_id
1 'polypeptide(L)'
;MGIAEQDPDLIFLLDAVLTENHPAYQVPPSEIYYCFKRLALRFENVSHVDWKALRLKNALSTDADGEVDYGNIDTLLLTGNRAHIEGCWGQVELTFSRITVDYLEP
;
A
#
# COMPACT_ATOMS: atom_id res chain seq x y z
N MET A 1 -2.96 -6.43 -2.50
CA MET A 1 -1.98 -5.62 -1.76
C MET A 1 -1.14 -6.49 -0.82
N GLY A 2 0.18 -6.31 -0.85
CA GLY A 2 1.11 -6.90 0.13
C GLY A 2 1.60 -5.88 1.17
N ILE A 3 2.05 -6.36 2.32
CA ILE A 3 2.71 -5.57 3.37
C ILE A 3 4.03 -6.24 3.73
N ALA A 4 5.13 -5.49 3.70
CA ALA A 4 6.46 -5.97 4.05
C ALA A 4 7.14 -5.04 5.06
N GLU A 5 7.53 -5.58 6.21
CA GLU A 5 8.43 -4.93 7.16
C GLU A 5 9.87 -5.25 6.77
N GLN A 6 10.65 -4.23 6.42
CA GLN A 6 12.06 -4.34 6.06
C GLN A 6 12.88 -3.34 6.87
N ASP A 7 13.16 -3.65 8.14
CA ASP A 7 13.82 -2.74 9.09
C ASP A 7 14.97 -1.93 8.45
N PRO A 8 14.89 -0.58 8.43
CA PRO A 8 13.92 0.28 9.15
C PRO A 8 12.69 0.70 8.33
N ASP A 9 12.44 0.13 7.16
CA ASP A 9 11.36 0.52 6.26
C ASP A 9 10.07 -0.27 6.48
N LEU A 10 8.94 0.35 6.19
CA LEU A 10 7.64 -0.32 6.02
C LEU A 10 7.14 -0.08 4.59
N ILE A 11 6.80 -1.16 3.88
CA ILE A 11 6.44 -1.12 2.47
C ILE A 11 5.05 -1.72 2.26
N PHE A 12 4.20 -1.00 1.54
CA PHE A 12 2.94 -1.49 1.01
C PHE A 12 3.07 -1.71 -0.50
N LEU A 13 2.84 -2.93 -0.96
CA LEU A 13 2.79 -3.29 -2.38
C LEU A 13 1.34 -3.18 -2.87
N LEU A 14 1.08 -2.28 -3.80
CA LEU A 14 -0.26 -1.84 -4.17
C LEU A 14 -0.52 -1.99 -5.66
N ASP A 15 -1.74 -2.36 -6.02
CA ASP A 15 -2.30 -2.08 -7.34
C ASP A 15 -3.11 -0.78 -7.25
N ALA A 16 -2.48 0.34 -7.60
CA ALA A 16 -3.10 1.64 -7.49
C ALA A 16 -3.93 1.96 -8.75
N VAL A 17 -5.11 2.53 -8.52
CA VAL A 17 -5.93 3.09 -9.60
C VAL A 17 -5.44 4.51 -9.92
N LEU A 18 -4.92 4.69 -11.12
CA LEU A 18 -4.61 6.01 -11.65
C LEU A 18 -5.90 6.70 -12.13
N THR A 19 -6.03 7.98 -11.80
CA THR A 19 -7.12 8.84 -12.30
C THR A 19 -6.73 9.49 -13.62
N GLU A 20 -7.71 9.94 -14.41
CA GLU A 20 -7.50 10.47 -15.76
C GLU A 20 -6.51 11.65 -15.85
N ASN A 21 -6.37 12.43 -14.77
CA ASN A 21 -5.43 13.55 -14.71
C ASN A 21 -3.97 13.11 -14.45
N HIS A 22 -3.74 11.83 -14.15
CA HIS A 22 -2.42 11.33 -13.84
C HIS A 22 -1.58 11.18 -15.13
N PRO A 23 -0.32 11.66 -15.17
CA PRO A 23 0.49 11.63 -16.40
C PRO A 23 0.73 10.25 -16.99
N ALA A 24 0.76 9.21 -16.15
CA ALA A 24 0.91 7.82 -16.56
C ALA A 24 -0.43 7.10 -16.82
N TYR A 25 -1.56 7.81 -16.77
CA TYR A 25 -2.88 7.23 -17.04
C TYR A 25 -2.96 6.77 -18.49
N GLN A 26 -3.50 5.57 -18.67
CA GLN A 26 -3.86 5.00 -19.96
C GLN A 26 -5.30 4.54 -19.88
N VAL A 27 -6.09 4.83 -20.92
CA VAL A 27 -7.47 4.36 -21.02
C VAL A 27 -7.45 2.83 -20.92
N PRO A 28 -8.11 2.23 -19.92
CA PRO A 28 -8.05 0.79 -19.75
C PRO A 28 -8.79 0.08 -20.90
N PRO A 29 -8.41 -1.16 -21.23
CA PRO A 29 -9.16 -1.99 -22.18
C PRO A 29 -10.62 -2.15 -21.74
N SER A 30 -11.53 -2.41 -22.68
CA SER A 30 -12.98 -2.51 -22.40
C SER A 30 -13.38 -3.55 -21.35
N GLU A 31 -12.49 -4.50 -21.05
CA GLU A 31 -12.71 -5.57 -20.07
C GLU A 31 -12.24 -5.19 -18.65
N ILE A 32 -11.54 -4.06 -18.50
CA ILE A 32 -10.98 -3.57 -17.23
C ILE A 32 -11.51 -2.15 -16.98
N TYR A 33 -12.07 -1.91 -15.79
CA TYR A 33 -12.71 -0.62 -15.48
C TYR A 33 -11.74 0.49 -15.07
N TYR A 34 -10.54 0.14 -14.64
CA TYR A 34 -9.57 1.08 -14.06
C TYR A 34 -8.18 0.93 -14.67
N CYS A 35 -7.44 2.04 -14.72
CA CYS A 35 -6.03 2.05 -15.08
C CYS A 35 -5.19 1.67 -13.84
N PHE A 36 -4.85 0.39 -13.71
CA PHE A 36 -4.04 -0.10 -12.60
C PHE A 36 -2.54 0.08 -12.87
N LYS A 37 -1.78 0.42 -11.81
CA LYS A 37 -0.32 0.36 -11.79
C LYS A 37 0.17 -0.28 -10.49
N ARG A 38 1.10 -1.23 -10.60
CA ARG A 38 1.81 -1.80 -9.46
C ARG A 38 2.82 -0.80 -8.89
N LEU A 39 2.67 -0.49 -7.61
CA LEU A 39 3.48 0.48 -6.88
C LEU A 39 3.99 -0.10 -5.56
N ALA A 40 5.18 0.32 -5.13
CA ALA A 40 5.60 0.21 -3.75
C ALA A 40 5.46 1.58 -3.07
N LEU A 41 4.57 1.68 -2.08
CA LEU A 41 4.48 2.81 -1.16
C LEU A 41 5.40 2.51 0.03
N ARG A 42 6.52 3.24 0.13
CA ARG A 42 7.56 3.00 1.13
C ARG A 42 7.60 4.14 2.14
N PHE A 43 7.63 3.78 3.41
CA PHE A 43 7.96 4.66 4.52
C PHE A 43 9.38 4.33 4.97
N GLU A 44 10.31 5.27 4.77
CA GLU A 44 11.75 5.08 5.01
C GLU A 44 12.17 5.52 6.41
N ASN A 45 13.11 4.77 7.00
CA ASN A 45 13.67 5.01 8.34
C ASN A 45 12.58 5.20 9.40
N VAL A 46 11.70 4.21 9.51
CA VAL A 46 10.60 4.19 10.46
C VAL A 46 11.17 4.01 11.87
N SER A 47 10.99 5.01 12.72
CA SER A 47 11.49 5.02 14.10
C SER A 47 10.46 4.53 15.10
N HIS A 48 9.20 4.44 14.69
CA HIS A 48 8.10 3.94 15.50
C HIS A 48 7.04 3.30 14.60
N VAL A 49 6.62 2.10 14.95
CA VAL A 49 5.50 1.36 14.34
C VAL A 49 4.62 0.86 15.47
N ASP A 50 3.33 1.22 15.44
CA ASP A 50 2.31 0.74 16.37
C ASP A 50 1.14 0.15 15.58
N TRP A 51 1.13 -1.18 15.50
CA TRP A 51 0.06 -1.94 14.87
C TRP A 51 -1.14 -2.06 15.80
N LYS A 52 -2.28 -1.51 15.38
CA LYS A 52 -3.55 -1.60 16.09
C LYS A 52 -4.47 -2.56 15.37
N ALA A 53 -4.96 -3.56 16.10
CA ALA A 53 -5.92 -4.53 15.60
C ALA A 53 -5.47 -5.27 14.32
N LEU A 54 -4.17 -5.50 14.15
CA LEU A 54 -3.63 -6.22 12.99
C LEU A 54 -4.22 -7.63 12.91
N ARG A 55 -5.00 -7.89 11.87
CA ARG A 55 -5.71 -9.16 11.63
C ARG A 55 -4.88 -10.08 10.75
N LEU A 56 -3.72 -10.52 11.23
CA LEU A 56 -2.82 -11.42 10.48
C LEU A 56 -3.42 -12.81 10.18
N LYS A 57 -4.45 -13.25 10.90
CA LYS A 57 -4.86 -14.67 10.91
C LYS A 57 -5.99 -15.06 9.96
N ASN A 58 -6.78 -14.12 9.43
CA ASN A 58 -8.03 -14.47 8.72
C ASN A 58 -8.16 -13.84 7.32
N ALA A 59 -7.17 -13.07 6.84
CA ALA A 59 -7.21 -12.36 5.56
C ALA A 59 -6.25 -12.97 4.52
N LEU A 60 -6.01 -14.29 4.58
CA LEU A 60 -5.17 -14.97 3.60
C LEU A 60 -6.03 -15.33 2.38
N SER A 61 -6.40 -14.36 1.56
CA SER A 61 -6.64 -14.64 0.15
C SER A 61 -5.28 -14.71 -0.53
N THR A 62 -4.90 -15.91 -0.94
CA THR A 62 -3.76 -16.13 -1.82
C THR A 62 -4.14 -15.65 -3.21
N ASP A 63 -3.44 -14.67 -3.74
CA ASP A 63 -3.60 -14.29 -5.14
C ASP A 63 -3.07 -15.39 -6.08
N ALA A 64 -3.21 -15.21 -7.40
CA ALA A 64 -2.82 -16.21 -8.38
C ALA A 64 -1.32 -16.58 -8.34
N ASP A 65 -0.48 -15.75 -7.70
CA ASP A 65 0.98 -15.91 -7.62
C ASP A 65 1.46 -16.45 -6.25
N GLY A 66 0.56 -16.65 -5.28
CA GLY A 66 0.93 -17.15 -3.96
C GLY A 66 1.13 -16.05 -2.90
N GLU A 67 0.93 -14.77 -3.23
CA GLU A 67 1.11 -13.67 -2.31
C GLU A 67 -0.14 -13.45 -1.45
N VAL A 68 0.08 -12.97 -0.22
CA VAL A 68 -1.01 -12.64 0.70
C VAL A 68 -1.60 -11.29 0.32
N ASP A 69 -2.86 -11.30 -0.12
CA ASP A 69 -3.61 -10.08 -0.36
C ASP A 69 -4.29 -9.58 0.92
N TYR A 70 -3.81 -8.45 1.44
CA TYR A 70 -4.37 -7.76 2.60
C TYR A 70 -5.60 -6.89 2.26
N GLY A 71 -6.02 -6.81 1.00
CA GLY A 71 -7.14 -5.99 0.54
C GLY A 71 -6.71 -4.57 0.17
N ASN A 72 -7.49 -3.57 0.55
CA ASN A 72 -7.24 -2.17 0.20
C ASN A 72 -6.72 -1.35 1.39
N ILE A 73 -6.13 -0.19 1.08
CA ILE A 73 -5.96 0.90 2.03
C ILE A 73 -7.24 1.74 1.96
N ASP A 74 -7.99 1.78 3.05
CA ASP A 74 -9.22 2.56 3.16
C ASP A 74 -8.92 3.99 3.62
N THR A 75 -7.92 4.14 4.49
CA THR A 75 -7.49 5.44 5.04
C THR A 75 -5.97 5.56 4.97
N LEU A 76 -5.47 6.68 4.42
CA LEU A 76 -4.08 7.11 4.50
C LEU A 76 -4.04 8.59 4.90
N LEU A 77 -3.67 8.88 6.14
CA LEU A 77 -3.54 10.24 6.66
C LEU A 77 -2.08 10.53 6.99
N LEU A 78 -1.52 11.55 6.34
CA LEU A 78 -0.15 12.00 6.57
C LEU A 78 -0.16 13.31 7.37
N THR A 79 0.50 13.34 8.52
CA THR A 79 0.66 14.53 9.37
C THR A 79 2.13 14.72 9.72
N GLY A 80 2.82 15.56 8.95
CA GLY A 80 4.27 15.77 9.11
C GLY A 80 5.03 14.46 8.88
N ASN A 81 5.70 13.97 9.92
CA ASN A 81 6.47 12.73 9.90
C ASN A 81 5.69 11.52 10.44
N ARG A 82 4.37 11.63 10.55
CA ARG A 82 3.49 10.56 11.07
C ARG A 82 2.48 10.13 10.01
N ALA A 83 2.21 8.84 9.95
CA ALA A 83 1.12 8.30 9.14
C ALA A 83 0.18 7.45 9.99
N HIS A 84 -1.10 7.62 9.72
CA HIS A 84 -2.17 6.71 10.14
C HIS A 84 -2.67 6.01 8.88
N ILE A 85 -2.61 4.68 8.88
CA ILE A 85 -3.00 3.84 7.75
C ILE A 85 -3.97 2.78 8.23
N GLU A 86 -5.09 2.62 7.54
CA GLU A 86 -6.14 1.66 7.88
C GLU A 86 -6.59 0.89 6.64
N GLY A 87 -6.93 -0.37 6.85
CA GLY A 87 -7.70 -1.18 5.92
C GLY A 87 -8.35 -2.37 6.62
N CYS A 88 -8.91 -3.30 5.84
CA CYS A 88 -9.47 -4.55 6.37
C CYS A 88 -8.48 -5.38 7.23
N TRP A 89 -7.17 -5.21 6.98
CA TRP A 89 -6.07 -5.84 7.71
C TRP A 89 -5.82 -5.25 9.11
N GLY A 90 -6.45 -4.12 9.44
CA GLY A 90 -6.27 -3.41 10.70
C GLY A 90 -5.72 -2.01 10.45
N GLN A 91 -5.01 -1.49 11.45
CA GLN A 91 -4.48 -0.14 11.45
C GLN A 91 -3.00 -0.15 11.84
N VAL A 92 -2.22 0.79 11.29
CA VAL A 92 -0.87 1.11 11.75
C VAL A 92 -0.69 2.60 11.93
N GLU A 93 -0.09 2.97 13.04
CA GLU A 93 0.47 4.30 13.28
C GLU A 93 1.98 4.21 13.14
N LEU A 94 2.59 5.12 12.40
CA LEU A 94 4.03 5.09 12.21
C LEU A 94 4.67 6.48 12.16
N THR A 95 5.94 6.56 12.56
CA THR A 95 6.78 7.76 12.43
C THR A 95 7.94 7.46 11.48
N PHE A 96 8.04 8.24 10.41
CA PHE A 96 8.95 7.99 9.29
C PHE A 96 9.75 9.24 8.91
N SER A 97 10.86 9.07 8.19
CA SER A 97 11.68 10.20 7.72
C SER A 97 11.24 10.71 6.34
N ARG A 98 10.86 9.78 5.47
CA ARG A 98 10.48 10.03 4.08
C ARG A 98 9.45 9.02 3.61
N ILE A 99 8.57 9.46 2.72
CA ILE A 99 7.64 8.60 2.00
C ILE A 99 7.97 8.65 0.51
N THR A 100 8.03 7.48 -0.14
CA THR A 100 8.27 7.36 -1.58
C THR A 100 7.25 6.43 -2.21
N VAL A 101 7.06 6.62 -3.52
CA VAL A 101 6.24 5.77 -4.37
C VAL A 101 7.11 5.36 -5.55
N ASP A 102 7.34 4.06 -5.69
CA ASP A 102 8.12 3.49 -6.78
C ASP A 102 7.20 2.66 -7.67
N TYR A 103 7.24 2.90 -8.99
CA TYR A 103 6.56 2.05 -9.97
C TYR A 103 7.35 0.74 -10.11
N LEU A 104 6.67 -0.39 -9.91
CA LEU A 104 7.30 -1.71 -10.00
C LEU A 104 7.32 -2.26 -11.43
N GLU A 105 6.56 -1.64 -12.31
CA GLU A 105 6.49 -1.94 -13.73
C GLU A 105 6.69 -0.64 -14.54
N PRO A 106 7.36 -0.69 -15.70
CA PRO A 106 7.61 0.47 -16.54
C PRO A 106 6.36 1.12 -17.16
#